data_AF-A0A940FKC1-F1
#
_entry.id   AF-A0A940FKC1-F1
#
_cell.length_a   1.000
_cell.length_b   1.000
_cell.length_c   1.000
_cell.angle_alpha   90.00
_cell.angle_beta   90.00
_cell.angle_gamma   90.00
#
_symmetry.space_group_name_H-M   'P 1'
#
loop_
_entity.id
_entity.type
_entity.pdbx_description
1 polymer ?
#
loop_
_entity_poly.entity_id
_entity_poly.type
_entity_poly.pdbx_seq_one_letter_code
_entity_poly.pdbx_strand_id
1 'polypeptide(L)'
;MTAMDGPINCGERDRWWGLLVEGFTPPPYCLNYNPPYYQQLFEDYGFKKFYGQICFGLKVRDRLQEKFYSRHAALAKDPDLKAVHINKSQLEKYAGDFTTVYNKAWAGHGGLKELKKEVVVKLFKQMKPIMDEKIVWFVYYKDEPVATWANLPDVNQW
;
A
#
# COMPACT_ATOMS: atom_id res chain seq x y z
N MET A 1 23.29 17.28 -18.40
CA MET A 1 22.26 16.55 -19.16
C MET A 1 20.92 16.90 -18.51
N THR A 2 20.04 17.60 -19.21
CA THR A 2 18.71 17.95 -18.69
C THR A 2 17.72 16.87 -19.13
N ALA A 3 17.51 15.87 -18.28
CA ALA A 3 16.46 14.87 -18.45
C ALA A 3 15.24 15.27 -17.61
N MET A 4 14.06 14.80 -18.00
CA MET A 4 12.80 15.02 -17.27
C MET A 4 12.12 13.68 -17.04
N ASP A 5 11.68 13.43 -15.81
CA ASP A 5 10.87 12.29 -15.45
C ASP A 5 9.38 12.71 -15.43
N GLY A 6 8.52 11.90 -16.04
CA GLY A 6 7.10 12.22 -16.17
C GLY A 6 6.30 11.09 -16.81
N PRO A 7 4.95 11.15 -16.78
CA PRO A 7 4.14 12.13 -16.06
C PRO A 7 4.03 11.78 -14.56
N ILE A 8 4.39 12.72 -13.68
CA ILE A 8 4.35 12.51 -12.22
C ILE A 8 3.77 13.74 -11.52
N ASN A 9 3.14 13.55 -10.37
CA ASN A 9 2.85 14.66 -9.46
C ASN A 9 4.10 15.03 -8.64
N CYS A 10 4.21 16.31 -8.29
CA CYS A 10 5.23 16.77 -7.36
C CYS A 10 4.98 16.14 -5.98
N GLY A 11 5.97 15.43 -5.44
CA GLY A 11 5.89 14.85 -4.10
C GLY A 11 6.49 13.46 -4.03
N GLU A 12 6.01 12.68 -3.06
CA GLU A 12 6.34 11.27 -2.90
C GLU A 12 5.53 10.42 -3.89
N ARG A 13 5.99 9.19 -4.13
CA ARG A 13 5.33 8.24 -5.04
C ARG A 13 4.09 7.62 -4.40
N ASP A 14 3.10 8.44 -4.06
CA ASP A 14 1.90 8.02 -3.35
C ASP A 14 0.61 8.15 -4.18
N ARG A 15 0.48 9.15 -5.06
CA ARG A 15 -0.78 9.40 -5.83
C ARG A 15 -0.53 9.92 -7.23
N TRP A 16 -1.33 9.45 -8.18
CA TRP A 16 -1.40 9.96 -9.56
C TRP A 16 -0.03 9.97 -10.24
N TRP A 17 0.77 8.92 -10.02
CA TRP A 17 2.14 8.83 -10.52
C TRP A 17 2.25 7.87 -11.69
N GLY A 18 2.77 8.36 -12.82
CA GLY A 18 3.00 7.57 -14.02
C GLY A 18 1.83 7.60 -14.99
N LEU A 19 1.94 6.78 -16.03
CA LEU A 19 0.99 6.71 -17.14
C LEU A 19 0.33 5.32 -17.19
N LEU A 20 -0.99 5.29 -17.33
CA LEU A 20 -1.71 4.05 -17.61
C LEU A 20 -1.43 3.58 -19.05
N VAL A 21 -0.80 2.41 -19.19
CA VAL A 21 -0.43 1.82 -20.49
C VAL A 21 -1.13 0.49 -20.78
N GLU A 22 -1.68 -0.18 -19.76
CA GLU A 22 -2.34 -1.47 -19.88
C GLU A 22 -3.49 -1.62 -18.87
N GLY A 23 -4.44 -2.52 -19.15
CA GLY A 23 -5.56 -2.86 -18.27
C GLY A 23 -6.82 -2.04 -18.55
N PHE A 24 -6.72 -0.70 -18.60
CA PHE A 24 -7.84 0.23 -18.86
C PHE A 24 -9.15 -0.13 -18.14
N THR A 25 -9.02 -0.62 -16.91
CA THR A 25 -10.15 -0.84 -15.99
C THR A 25 -10.33 0.38 -15.09
N PRO A 26 -11.53 0.62 -14.52
CA PRO A 26 -11.72 1.68 -13.55
C PRO A 26 -10.63 1.65 -12.46
N PRO A 27 -9.89 2.75 -12.25
CA PRO A 27 -8.75 2.74 -11.36
C PRO A 27 -9.22 2.86 -9.90
N PRO A 28 -8.50 2.26 -8.96
CA PRO A 28 -8.62 2.60 -7.55
C PRO A 28 -8.40 4.10 -7.32
N TYR A 29 -9.01 4.64 -6.27
CA TYR A 29 -8.67 6.00 -5.81
C TYR A 29 -7.15 6.17 -5.66
N CYS A 30 -6.63 7.33 -6.07
CA CYS A 30 -5.20 7.68 -6.19
C CYS A 30 -4.41 7.11 -7.39
N LEU A 31 -5.02 6.37 -8.34
CA LEU A 31 -4.35 5.92 -9.58
C LEU A 31 -4.85 6.59 -10.88
N ASN A 32 -3.92 7.00 -11.75
CA ASN A 32 -4.27 7.70 -13.01
C ASN A 32 -5.12 6.84 -13.95
N TYR A 33 -6.03 7.49 -14.67
CA TYR A 33 -6.69 6.94 -15.85
C TYR A 33 -6.41 7.83 -17.05
N ASN A 34 -5.66 7.31 -18.03
CA ASN A 34 -5.26 8.07 -19.20
C ASN A 34 -5.87 7.47 -20.46
N PRO A 35 -6.21 8.28 -21.48
CA PRO A 35 -6.57 7.75 -22.79
C PRO A 35 -5.43 6.89 -23.37
N PRO A 36 -5.72 5.78 -24.08
CA PRO A 36 -4.69 4.88 -24.58
C PRO A 36 -3.63 5.55 -25.48
N TYR A 37 -4.01 6.59 -26.22
CA TYR A 37 -3.11 7.30 -27.12
C TYR A 37 -2.01 8.12 -26.40
N TYR A 38 -2.13 8.34 -25.09
CA TYR A 38 -1.12 9.11 -24.34
C TYR A 38 0.25 8.44 -24.38
N GLN A 39 0.31 7.10 -24.36
CA GLN A 39 1.59 6.40 -24.47
C GLN A 39 2.33 6.80 -25.74
N GLN A 40 1.65 6.76 -26.88
CA GLN A 40 2.23 7.14 -28.16
C GLN A 40 2.67 8.61 -28.16
N LEU A 41 1.88 9.52 -27.59
CA LEU A 41 2.26 10.94 -27.48
C LEU A 41 3.57 11.15 -26.70
N PHE A 42 3.75 10.44 -25.58
CA PHE A 42 4.97 10.53 -24.79
C PHE A 42 6.17 9.90 -25.52
N GLU A 43 5.98 8.74 -26.13
CA GLU A 43 7.03 8.05 -26.87
C GLU A 43 7.48 8.83 -28.12
N ASP A 44 6.53 9.44 -28.86
CA ASP A 44 6.80 10.31 -30.02
C ASP A 44 7.58 11.57 -29.62
N TYR A 45 7.32 12.10 -28.43
CA TYR A 45 8.09 13.22 -27.86
C TYR A 45 9.52 12.81 -27.46
N GLY A 46 9.77 11.50 -27.31
CA GLY A 46 11.08 10.95 -26.94
C GLY A 46 11.20 10.44 -25.50
N PHE A 47 10.09 10.36 -24.75
CA PHE A 47 10.10 9.66 -23.46
C PHE A 47 10.37 8.17 -23.66
N LYS A 48 11.00 7.57 -22.65
CA LYS A 48 11.26 6.12 -22.60
C LYS A 48 10.76 5.55 -21.29
N LYS A 49 10.42 4.27 -21.28
CA LYS A 49 10.02 3.56 -20.06
C LYS A 49 11.16 3.62 -19.04
N PHE A 50 10.90 4.28 -17.92
CA PHE A 50 11.84 4.33 -16.80
C PHE A 50 11.69 3.10 -15.89
N TYR A 51 10.46 2.76 -15.48
CA TYR A 51 10.11 1.55 -14.75
C TYR A 51 8.62 1.21 -14.94
N GLY A 52 8.20 0.02 -14.50
CA GLY A 52 6.79 -0.40 -14.52
C GLY A 52 6.20 -0.47 -13.12
N GLN A 53 4.93 -0.12 -12.99
CA GLN A 53 4.11 -0.35 -11.80
C GLN A 53 2.95 -1.27 -12.18
N ILE A 54 2.69 -2.27 -11.35
CA ILE A 54 1.63 -3.24 -11.60
C ILE A 54 0.61 -3.13 -10.47
N CYS A 55 -0.66 -2.97 -10.83
CA CYS A 55 -1.77 -3.02 -9.89
C CYS A 55 -2.47 -4.37 -10.04
N PHE A 56 -2.39 -5.21 -8.99
CA PHE A 56 -3.01 -6.53 -8.99
C PHE A 56 -4.41 -6.45 -8.36
N GLY A 57 -5.35 -7.16 -8.96
CA GLY A 57 -6.68 -7.37 -8.39
C GLY A 57 -6.85 -8.81 -7.90
N LEU A 58 -7.62 -8.98 -6.82
CA LEU A 58 -8.02 -10.27 -6.30
C LEU A 58 -9.49 -10.22 -5.87
N LYS A 59 -10.30 -11.16 -6.35
CA LYS A 59 -11.68 -11.31 -5.87
C LYS A 59 -11.66 -11.93 -4.48
N VAL A 60 -12.17 -11.21 -3.49
CA VAL A 60 -12.13 -11.63 -2.07
C VAL A 60 -12.87 -12.95 -1.80
N ARG A 61 -13.87 -13.29 -2.62
CA ARG A 61 -14.65 -14.53 -2.49
C ARG A 61 -13.97 -15.75 -3.11
N ASP A 62 -12.94 -15.55 -3.92
CA ASP A 62 -12.28 -16.65 -4.59
C ASP A 62 -11.41 -17.41 -3.58
N ARG A 63 -11.39 -18.74 -3.69
CA ARG A 63 -10.55 -19.57 -2.85
C ARG A 63 -9.08 -19.29 -3.14
N LEU A 64 -8.31 -19.00 -2.09
CA LEU A 64 -6.87 -18.82 -2.21
C LEU A 64 -6.16 -20.15 -2.52
N GLN A 65 -4.91 -20.05 -2.96
CA GLN A 65 -4.06 -21.24 -3.13
C GLN A 65 -3.87 -21.97 -1.80
N GLU A 66 -3.77 -23.30 -1.84
CA GLU A 66 -3.66 -24.16 -0.64
C GLU A 66 -2.54 -23.73 0.31
N LYS A 67 -1.42 -23.26 -0.25
CA LYS A 67 -0.25 -22.78 0.51
C LYS A 67 -0.60 -21.74 1.57
N PHE A 68 -1.61 -20.89 1.34
CA PHE A 68 -2.03 -19.87 2.31
C PHE A 68 -2.69 -20.52 3.54
N TYR A 69 -3.57 -21.49 3.33
CA TYR A 69 -4.23 -22.23 4.41
C TYR A 69 -3.23 -23.10 5.18
N SER A 70 -2.32 -23.79 4.50
CA SER A 70 -1.30 -24.59 5.17
C SER A 70 -0.36 -23.73 6.03
N ARG A 71 0.03 -22.55 5.54
CA ARG A 71 0.86 -21.60 6.31
C ARG A 71 0.09 -21.02 7.50
N HIS A 72 -1.17 -20.64 7.31
CA HIS A 72 -2.02 -20.18 8.41
C HIS A 72 -2.17 -21.26 9.50
N ALA A 73 -2.46 -22.51 9.13
CA ALA A 73 -2.63 -23.60 10.09
C ALA A 73 -1.35 -23.92 10.88
N ALA A 74 -0.17 -23.68 10.31
CA ALA A 74 1.10 -23.80 11.03
C ALA A 74 1.32 -22.64 12.01
N LEU A 75 1.07 -21.40 11.57
CA LEU A 75 1.27 -20.19 12.37
C LEU A 75 0.24 -20.04 13.50
N ALA A 76 -1.02 -20.43 13.25
CA ALA A 76 -2.11 -20.32 14.23
C ALA A 76 -1.96 -21.24 15.44
N LYS A 77 -1.00 -22.18 15.42
CA LYS A 77 -0.66 -23.05 16.55
C LYS A 77 0.25 -22.36 17.57
N ASP A 78 0.91 -21.28 17.17
CA ASP A 78 1.81 -20.54 18.04
C ASP A 78 1.01 -19.59 18.96
N PRO A 79 0.96 -19.83 20.29
CA PRO A 79 0.20 -18.99 21.20
C PRO A 79 0.82 -17.59 21.38
N ASP A 80 2.09 -17.41 21.02
CA ASP A 80 2.78 -16.11 21.11
C ASP A 80 2.42 -15.20 19.92
N LEU A 81 1.84 -15.76 18.85
CA LEU A 81 1.43 -15.02 17.67
C LEU A 81 -0.04 -14.62 17.77
N LYS A 82 -0.31 -13.31 17.66
CA LYS A 82 -1.69 -12.78 17.63
C LYS A 82 -1.91 -11.85 16.45
N ALA A 83 -3.01 -12.05 15.75
CA ALA A 83 -3.49 -11.14 14.73
C ALA A 83 -4.71 -10.40 15.27
N VAL A 84 -4.69 -9.07 15.25
CA VAL A 84 -5.77 -8.22 15.74
C VAL A 84 -6.11 -7.15 14.71
N HIS A 85 -7.37 -6.75 14.70
CA HIS A 85 -7.81 -5.57 13.98
C HIS A 85 -7.29 -4.31 14.65
N ILE A 86 -7.11 -3.25 13.87
CA ILE A 86 -6.90 -1.92 14.43
C ILE A 86 -8.09 -1.51 15.30
N ASN A 87 -7.81 -0.73 16.35
CA ASN A 87 -8.83 -0.01 17.11
C ASN A 87 -8.67 1.50 16.85
N LYS A 88 -9.67 2.12 16.22
CA LYS A 88 -9.73 3.54 15.86
C LYS A 88 -9.72 4.49 17.06
N SER A 89 -9.97 4.00 18.26
CA SER A 89 -9.78 4.79 19.50
C SER A 89 -8.31 4.85 19.93
N GLN A 90 -7.46 3.97 19.42
CA GLN A 90 -6.04 3.83 19.78
C GLN A 90 -5.09 4.12 18.61
N LEU A 91 -5.47 5.01 17.68
CA LEU A 91 -4.70 5.26 16.45
C LEU A 91 -3.23 5.62 16.70
N GLU A 92 -2.91 6.29 17.79
CA GLU A 92 -1.51 6.65 18.09
C GLU A 92 -0.64 5.43 18.39
N LYS A 93 -1.18 4.43 19.10
CA LYS A 93 -0.52 3.15 19.33
C LYS A 93 -0.26 2.45 17.99
N TYR A 94 -1.32 2.25 17.20
CA TYR A 94 -1.23 1.51 15.94
C TYR A 94 -0.39 2.23 14.87
N ALA A 95 -0.38 3.56 14.85
CA ALA A 95 0.53 4.33 14.02
C ALA A 95 1.99 4.14 14.46
N GLY A 96 2.26 4.06 15.76
CA GLY A 96 3.56 3.68 16.31
C GLY A 96 3.97 2.27 15.87
N ASP A 97 3.08 1.29 16.06
CA ASP A 97 3.33 -0.11 15.66
C ASP A 97 3.60 -0.23 14.16
N PHE A 98 2.83 0.48 13.33
CA PHE A 98 3.04 0.54 11.88
C PHE A 98 4.41 1.13 11.55
N THR A 99 4.79 2.22 12.22
CA THR A 99 6.10 2.88 12.01
C THR A 99 7.24 1.91 12.32
N THR A 100 7.14 1.16 13.43
CA THR A 100 8.14 0.15 13.82
C THR A 100 8.26 -0.94 12.76
N VAL A 101 7.15 -1.53 12.32
CA VAL A 101 7.15 -2.61 11.31
C VAL A 101 7.67 -2.09 9.98
N TYR A 102 7.19 -0.94 9.51
CA TYR A 102 7.59 -0.34 8.24
C TYR A 102 9.09 -0.03 8.22
N ASN A 103 9.59 0.66 9.24
CA ASN A 103 11.01 1.02 9.29
C ASN A 103 11.88 -0.24 9.42
N LYS A 104 11.51 -1.26 10.20
CA LYS A 104 12.27 -2.52 10.24
C LYS A 104 12.27 -3.28 8.91
N ALA A 105 11.17 -3.23 8.15
CA ALA A 105 11.04 -3.92 6.87
C ALA A 105 11.76 -3.19 5.71
N TRP A 106 11.85 -1.86 5.78
CA TRP A 106 12.32 -1.02 4.67
C TRP A 106 13.59 -0.21 4.96
N ALA A 107 14.10 -0.18 6.21
CA ALA A 107 15.37 0.44 6.52
C ALA A 107 16.49 -0.22 5.70
N GLY A 108 17.05 0.53 4.75
CA GLY A 108 18.12 0.08 3.86
C GLY A 108 17.69 -0.18 2.41
N HIS A 109 16.39 -0.18 2.08
CA HIS A 109 15.94 -0.31 0.69
C HIS A 109 15.87 1.05 -0.04
N GLY A 110 16.74 1.23 -1.03
CA GLY A 110 16.54 2.17 -2.14
C GLY A 110 16.50 3.66 -1.80
N GLY A 111 17.00 4.08 -0.64
CA GLY A 111 16.99 5.49 -0.23
C GLY A 111 15.65 5.99 0.34
N LEU A 112 14.73 5.07 0.68
CA LEU A 112 13.50 5.43 1.39
C LEU A 112 13.85 5.98 2.78
N LYS A 113 13.34 7.17 3.09
CA LYS A 113 13.51 7.80 4.40
C LYS A 113 12.72 7.01 5.45
N GLU A 114 13.34 6.81 6.61
CA GLU A 114 12.63 6.29 7.78
C GLU A 114 11.40 7.17 8.06
N LEU A 115 10.25 6.52 8.26
CA LEU A 115 9.03 7.22 8.61
C LEU A 115 9.13 7.69 10.06
N LYS A 116 8.86 8.98 10.26
CA LYS A 116 8.70 9.56 11.60
C LYS A 116 7.30 9.25 12.12
N LYS A 117 7.21 8.80 13.38
CA LYS A 117 5.95 8.43 14.03
C LYS A 117 4.90 9.54 13.92
N GLU A 118 5.29 10.80 14.08
CA GLU A 118 4.37 11.95 14.06
C GLU A 118 3.71 12.14 12.68
N VAL A 119 4.42 11.79 11.61
CA VAL A 119 3.90 11.82 10.24
C VAL A 119 2.88 10.70 10.05
N VAL A 120 3.20 9.49 10.51
CA VAL A 120 2.30 8.33 10.43
C VAL A 120 1.02 8.55 11.26
N VAL A 121 1.13 9.16 12.45
CA VAL A 121 -0.05 9.51 13.27
C VAL A 121 -0.98 10.47 12.52
N LYS A 122 -0.43 11.49 11.84
CA LYS A 122 -1.23 12.41 11.01
C LYS A 122 -1.92 11.67 9.87
N LEU A 123 -1.20 10.77 9.20
CA LEU A 123 -1.75 9.94 8.11
C LEU A 123 -2.92 9.08 8.61
N PHE A 124 -2.77 8.37 9.73
CA PHE A 124 -3.82 7.55 10.31
C PHE A 124 -5.05 8.37 10.72
N LYS A 125 -4.84 9.59 11.24
CA LYS A 125 -5.94 10.52 11.55
C LYS A 125 -6.68 10.98 10.29
N GLN A 126 -5.97 11.24 9.19
CA GLN A 126 -6.58 11.60 7.91
C GLN A 126 -7.37 10.44 7.29
N MET A 127 -6.90 9.20 7.44
CA MET A 127 -7.57 8.01 6.93
C MET A 127 -8.76 7.57 7.79
N LYS A 128 -8.85 7.99 9.05
CA LYS A 128 -9.88 7.56 10.03
C LYS A 128 -11.32 7.57 9.49
N PRO A 129 -11.78 8.58 8.72
CA PRO A 129 -13.17 8.64 8.23
C PRO A 129 -13.53 7.49 7.29
N ILE A 130 -12.58 7.03 6.48
CA ILE A 130 -12.80 5.99 5.46
C ILE A 130 -12.23 4.62 5.89
N MET A 131 -11.45 4.56 6.96
CA MET A 131 -10.87 3.32 7.46
C MET A 131 -11.96 2.33 7.90
N ASP A 132 -11.80 1.05 7.61
CA ASP A 132 -12.60 -0.04 8.19
C ASP A 132 -11.69 -0.93 9.04
N GLU A 133 -12.07 -1.13 10.32
CA GLU A 133 -11.26 -1.90 11.26
C GLU A 133 -11.10 -3.37 10.83
N LYS A 134 -12.10 -3.92 10.11
CA LYS A 134 -12.11 -5.34 9.70
C LYS A 134 -11.11 -5.68 8.60
N ILE A 135 -10.56 -4.67 7.93
CA ILE A 135 -9.62 -4.84 6.81
C ILE A 135 -8.23 -4.25 7.12
N VAL A 136 -7.99 -3.86 8.37
CA VAL A 136 -6.69 -3.36 8.84
C VAL A 136 -6.22 -4.25 9.98
N TRP A 137 -5.20 -5.05 9.70
CA TRP A 137 -4.66 -6.04 10.62
C TRP A 137 -3.26 -5.68 11.10
N PHE A 138 -3.00 -6.02 12.35
CA PHE A 138 -1.69 -5.99 12.99
C PHE A 138 -1.40 -7.37 13.55
N VAL A 139 -0.18 -7.85 13.32
CA VAL A 139 0.31 -9.11 13.87
C VAL A 139 1.39 -8.81 14.90
N TYR A 140 1.28 -9.45 16.05
CA TYR A 140 2.25 -9.36 17.12
C TYR A 140 2.81 -10.74 17.43
N TYR A 141 4.09 -10.78 17.80
CA TYR A 141 4.75 -11.95 18.36
C TYR A 141 5.32 -11.54 19.71
N LYS A 142 4.88 -12.18 20.81
CA LYS A 142 5.27 -11.80 22.19
C LYS A 142 5.09 -10.30 22.46
N ASP A 143 3.91 -9.79 22.10
CA ASP A 143 3.53 -8.36 22.21
C ASP A 143 4.30 -7.36 21.35
N GLU A 144 5.32 -7.78 20.59
CA GLU A 144 6.05 -6.94 19.64
C GLU A 144 5.35 -6.93 18.27
N PRO A 145 5.14 -5.78 17.62
CA PRO A 145 4.52 -5.71 16.30
C PRO A 145 5.50 -6.25 15.24
N VAL A 146 5.06 -7.25 14.48
CA VAL A 146 5.89 -7.95 13.49
C VAL A 146 5.38 -7.86 12.06
N ALA A 147 4.08 -7.59 11.86
CA ALA A 147 3.51 -7.38 10.53
C ALA A 147 2.28 -6.47 10.56
N THR A 148 2.01 -5.83 9.43
CA THR A 148 0.82 -5.02 9.20
C THR A 148 0.20 -5.39 7.86
N TRP A 149 -1.13 -5.37 7.80
CA TRP A 149 -1.89 -5.49 6.56
C TRP A 149 -2.98 -4.42 6.59
N ALA A 150 -2.64 -3.24 6.08
CA ALA A 150 -3.49 -2.06 6.13
C ALA A 150 -4.13 -1.81 4.76
N ASN A 151 -5.46 -1.89 4.72
CA ASN A 151 -6.25 -1.61 3.51
C ASN A 151 -7.22 -0.46 3.79
N LEU A 152 -7.64 0.20 2.72
CA LEU A 152 -8.73 1.16 2.75
C LEU A 152 -9.81 0.71 1.77
N PRO A 153 -11.09 0.95 2.08
CA PRO A 153 -12.15 0.87 1.08
C PRO A 153 -11.83 1.82 -0.07
N ASP A 154 -12.06 1.37 -1.30
CA ASP A 154 -11.93 2.21 -2.47
C ASP A 154 -13.13 3.17 -2.54
N VAL A 155 -12.89 4.45 -2.31
CA VAL A 155 -13.92 5.48 -2.30
C VAL A 155 -14.49 5.80 -3.69
N ASN A 156 -13.87 5.29 -4.76
CA ASN A 156 -14.43 5.36 -6.12
C ASN A 156 -15.50 4.28 -6.38
N GLN A 157 -15.63 3.28 -5.51
CA GLN A 157 -16.54 2.15 -5.67
C GLN A 157 -17.63 2.23 -4.60
N TRP A 158 -18.89 2.14 -5.03
CA TRP A 158 -20.09 2.19 -4.19
C TRP A 158 -20.81 0.85 -4.11
#